data_AF-A0A8H6AR69-F1
#
_entry.id   AF-A0A8H6AR69-F1
#
_cell.length_a   1.000
_cell.length_b   1.000
_cell.length_c   1.000
_cell.angle_alpha   90.00
_cell.angle_beta   90.00
_cell.angle_gamma   90.00
#
_symmetry.space_group_name_H-M   'P 1'
#
loop_
_entity.id
_entity.type
_entity.pdbx_description
1 polymer ?
#
loop_
_entity_poly.entity_id
_entity_poly.type
_entity_poly.pdbx_seq_one_letter_code
_entity_poly.pdbx_strand_id
1 'polypeptide(L)'
;MAPALLQTISLEHLPESHTLHIALYRNLTNASFLHQQLLTGNTDFEYAFIDASVVRSLHLSLLFSPSQITHNPSIAPPSDSFYIITAINDALEERLKSRNIHSEIVFSLSMNNNIAESFRRFGITPTTTSLLVVKVAPASSASQISEHLSSVIEGEPVLFDEESLASMVDIARVKKLYKLNALGGGGKKGGANGVSGKAENKVDERKELEIMVLGAMALRGATN
;
A
#
# COMPACT_ATOMS: atom_id res chain seq x y z
N MET A 1 -3.20 -25.58 4.59
CA MET A 1 -3.13 -24.10 4.62
C MET A 1 -4.38 -23.56 3.95
N ALA A 2 -4.90 -22.43 4.40
CA ALA A 2 -6.06 -21.78 3.77
C ALA A 2 -5.63 -21.21 2.40
N PRO A 3 -6.51 -21.22 1.37
CA PRO A 3 -6.18 -20.66 0.07
C PRO A 3 -5.96 -19.15 0.17
N ALA A 4 -5.01 -18.63 -0.61
CA ALA A 4 -4.79 -17.20 -0.75
C ALA A 4 -6.05 -16.49 -1.28
N LEU A 5 -6.45 -15.39 -0.64
CA LEU A 5 -7.52 -14.51 -1.11
C LEU A 5 -6.93 -13.51 -2.11
N LEU A 6 -6.62 -13.99 -3.32
CA LEU A 6 -5.99 -13.20 -4.36
C LEU A 6 -7.02 -12.33 -5.11
N GLN A 7 -6.84 -11.02 -5.04
CA GLN A 7 -7.57 -10.05 -5.86
C GLN A 7 -6.74 -9.68 -7.08
N THR A 8 -7.34 -9.74 -8.26
CA THR A 8 -6.70 -9.39 -9.53
C THR A 8 -7.34 -8.13 -10.09
N ILE A 9 -6.52 -7.14 -10.44
CA ILE A 9 -6.96 -5.82 -10.86
C ILE A 9 -6.27 -5.48 -12.17
N SER A 10 -7.08 -5.29 -13.20
CA SER A 10 -6.63 -4.74 -14.47
C SER A 10 -6.60 -3.22 -14.35
N LEU A 11 -5.47 -2.61 -14.68
CA LEU A 11 -5.33 -1.16 -14.68
C LEU A 11 -5.60 -0.62 -16.08
N GLU A 12 -6.56 0.28 -16.19
CA GLU A 12 -6.83 1.00 -17.44
C GLU A 12 -5.53 1.72 -17.87
N HIS A 13 -5.16 1.60 -19.15
CA HIS A 13 -3.93 2.13 -19.76
C HIS A 13 -2.63 1.35 -19.52
N LEU A 14 -2.63 0.23 -18.80
CA LEU A 14 -1.46 -0.65 -18.74
C LEU A 14 -1.59 -1.84 -19.73
N PRO A 15 -0.47 -2.37 -20.25
CA PRO A 15 -0.47 -3.59 -21.02
C PRO A 15 -1.07 -4.76 -20.23
N GLU A 16 -1.71 -5.72 -20.89
CA GLU A 16 -2.28 -6.92 -20.23
C GLU A 16 -1.23 -7.76 -19.48
N SER A 17 0.05 -7.62 -19.84
CA SER A 17 1.18 -8.22 -19.15
C SER A 17 1.45 -7.63 -17.75
N HIS A 18 0.84 -6.49 -17.43
CA HIS A 18 1.02 -5.74 -16.18
C HIS A 18 -0.29 -5.68 -15.39
N THR A 19 -0.88 -6.85 -15.14
CA THR A 19 -2.02 -6.98 -14.24
C THR A 19 -1.53 -7.00 -12.79
N LEU A 20 -2.28 -6.36 -11.90
CA LEU A 20 -1.94 -6.31 -10.48
C LEU A 20 -2.62 -7.45 -9.73
N HIS A 21 -1.86 -8.22 -8.96
CA HIS A 21 -2.38 -9.25 -8.07
C HIS A 21 -2.03 -8.93 -6.63
N ILE A 22 -3.03 -8.99 -5.75
CA ILE A 22 -2.92 -8.53 -4.36
C ILE A 22 -3.47 -9.59 -3.43
N ALA A 23 -2.75 -9.82 -2.33
CA ALA A 23 -3.24 -10.62 -1.22
C ALA A 23 -2.87 -9.95 0.11
N LEU A 24 -3.73 -10.08 1.11
CA LEU A 24 -3.54 -9.52 2.43
C LEU A 24 -3.55 -10.64 3.47
N TYR A 25 -2.59 -10.61 4.39
CA TYR A 25 -2.45 -11.58 5.46
C TYR A 25 -2.29 -10.89 6.81
N ARG A 26 -2.85 -11.50 7.84
CA ARG A 26 -2.60 -11.16 9.25
C ARG A 26 -2.05 -12.37 9.99
N ASN A 27 -1.60 -12.16 11.22
CA ASN A 27 -1.05 -13.23 12.07
C ASN A 27 0.08 -14.01 11.37
N LEU A 28 0.92 -13.31 10.59
CA LEU A 28 2.05 -13.90 9.88
C LEU A 28 3.08 -14.45 10.88
N THR A 29 3.48 -15.71 10.74
CA THR A 29 4.42 -16.40 11.64
C THR A 29 5.79 -16.65 11.01
N ASN A 30 5.89 -16.65 9.69
CA ASN A 30 7.13 -16.96 8.97
C ASN A 30 7.76 -15.75 8.26
N ALA A 31 7.54 -14.53 8.77
CA ALA A 31 8.08 -13.29 8.19
C ALA A 31 9.61 -13.31 8.03
N SER A 32 10.34 -13.91 8.98
CA SER A 32 11.79 -14.07 8.87
C SER A 32 12.22 -14.89 7.66
N PHE A 33 11.47 -15.95 7.33
CA PHE A 33 11.72 -16.77 6.15
C PHE A 33 11.48 -15.94 4.87
N LEU A 34 10.33 -15.28 4.76
CA LEU A 34 9.98 -14.46 3.59
C LEU A 34 11.00 -13.32 3.38
N HIS A 35 11.40 -12.64 4.46
CA HIS A 35 12.39 -11.59 4.42
C HIS A 35 13.75 -12.10 3.94
N GLN A 36 14.17 -13.30 4.38
CA GLN A 36 15.41 -13.91 3.90
C GLN A 36 15.37 -14.20 2.39
N GLN A 37 14.23 -14.68 1.86
CA GLN A 37 14.09 -14.92 0.42
C GLN A 37 14.35 -13.65 -0.39
N LEU A 38 13.78 -12.51 0.05
CA LEU A 38 14.01 -11.21 -0.58
C LEU A 38 15.49 -10.78 -0.51
N LEU A 39 16.14 -10.95 0.65
CA LEU A 39 17.56 -10.60 0.82
C LEU A 39 18.50 -11.44 -0.05
N THR A 40 18.18 -12.73 -0.24
CA THR A 40 18.94 -13.61 -1.12
C THR A 40 18.67 -13.36 -2.61
N GLY A 41 17.69 -12.51 -2.95
CA GLY A 41 17.30 -12.23 -4.32
C GLY A 41 16.67 -13.42 -5.03
N ASN A 42 15.98 -14.29 -4.28
CA ASN A 42 15.28 -15.45 -4.84
C ASN A 42 14.15 -14.98 -5.78
N THR A 43 14.23 -15.35 -7.05
CA THR A 43 13.28 -14.96 -8.10
C THR A 43 11.90 -15.54 -7.90
N ASP A 44 11.78 -16.67 -7.18
CA ASP A 44 10.48 -17.27 -6.84
C ASP A 44 9.69 -16.37 -5.87
N PHE A 45 10.40 -15.51 -5.13
CA PHE A 45 9.84 -14.54 -4.18
C PHE A 45 9.88 -13.12 -4.72
N GLU A 46 9.87 -12.95 -6.04
CA GLU A 46 9.80 -11.62 -6.64
C GLU A 46 8.40 -11.01 -6.47
N TYR A 47 8.12 -10.54 -5.26
CA TYR A 47 6.89 -9.87 -4.83
C TYR A 47 7.25 -8.57 -4.13
N ALA A 48 6.33 -7.61 -4.15
CA ALA A 48 6.38 -6.49 -3.23
C ALA A 48 5.72 -6.95 -1.92
N PHE A 49 6.53 -7.47 -1.00
CA PHE A 49 6.10 -7.77 0.37
C PHE A 49 6.22 -6.52 1.23
N ILE A 50 5.07 -5.98 1.61
CA ILE A 50 4.93 -4.71 2.31
C ILE A 50 4.38 -4.97 3.72
N ASP A 51 4.91 -4.29 4.73
CA ASP A 51 4.33 -4.28 6.07
C ASP A 51 3.00 -3.51 6.04
N ALA A 52 1.88 -4.25 6.10
CA ALA A 52 0.55 -3.65 6.00
C ALA A 52 0.24 -2.69 7.16
N SER A 53 0.97 -2.79 8.28
CA SER A 53 0.77 -1.88 9.41
C SER A 53 1.15 -0.42 9.13
N VAL A 54 1.87 -0.17 8.04
CA VAL A 54 2.27 1.18 7.63
C VAL A 54 1.60 1.65 6.33
N VAL A 55 0.65 0.88 5.79
CA VAL A 55 -0.06 1.18 4.53
C VAL A 55 -1.49 1.59 4.82
N ARG A 56 -1.85 2.84 4.49
CA ARG A 56 -3.24 3.34 4.53
C ARG A 56 -3.96 3.19 3.18
N SER A 57 -5.30 3.16 3.25
CA SER A 57 -6.26 2.97 2.14
C SER A 57 -5.92 3.81 0.89
N LEU A 58 -5.45 5.04 1.05
CA LEU A 58 -5.17 5.93 -0.07
C LEU A 58 -3.90 5.62 -0.89
N HIS A 59 -2.98 4.78 -0.41
CA HIS A 59 -1.91 4.24 -1.28
C HIS A 59 -2.46 3.32 -2.37
N LEU A 60 -3.69 2.83 -2.17
CA LEU A 60 -4.33 1.77 -2.95
C LEU A 60 -5.72 2.23 -3.47
N SER A 61 -6.07 3.52 -3.32
CA SER A 61 -7.42 4.04 -3.53
C SER A 61 -7.99 3.80 -4.94
N LEU A 62 -7.17 3.82 -6.01
CA LEU A 62 -7.69 3.51 -7.36
C LEU A 62 -7.76 2.02 -7.71
N LEU A 63 -7.43 1.12 -6.78
CA LEU A 63 -7.70 -0.30 -6.95
C LEU A 63 -9.18 -0.64 -6.78
N PHE A 64 -9.90 0.24 -6.07
CA PHE A 64 -11.35 0.20 -5.96
C PHE A 64 -11.92 1.19 -6.98
N SER A 65 -12.00 0.78 -8.25
CA SER A 65 -12.77 1.56 -9.22
C SER A 65 -14.20 1.74 -8.69
N PRO A 66 -14.71 2.97 -8.55
CA PRO A 66 -16.06 3.23 -8.07
C PRO A 66 -17.04 3.02 -9.23
N SER A 67 -17.12 1.80 -9.77
CA SER A 67 -18.18 1.46 -10.72
C SER A 67 -19.59 1.47 -10.08
N GLN A 68 -19.71 1.88 -8.80
CA GLN A 68 -20.97 2.10 -8.08
C GLN A 68 -21.00 3.36 -7.20
N ILE A 69 -20.43 4.49 -7.63
CA ILE A 69 -20.81 5.80 -7.07
C ILE A 69 -21.46 6.64 -8.16
N THR A 70 -22.75 6.39 -8.37
CA THR A 70 -23.64 7.35 -9.01
C THR A 70 -23.94 8.48 -8.03
N HIS A 71 -23.84 9.72 -8.55
CA HIS A 71 -24.33 11.00 -8.00
C HIS A 71 -23.34 11.88 -7.22
N ASN A 72 -22.37 12.49 -7.93
CA ASN A 72 -22.17 13.95 -7.96
C ASN A 72 -21.08 14.33 -9.00
N PRO A 73 -21.40 14.96 -10.14
CA PRO A 73 -20.43 15.23 -11.21
C PRO A 73 -19.54 16.48 -11.00
N SER A 74 -19.57 17.16 -9.85
CA SER A 74 -18.78 18.39 -9.63
C SER A 74 -17.47 18.22 -8.86
N ILE A 75 -17.11 17.01 -8.45
CA ILE A 75 -15.80 16.73 -7.85
C ILE A 75 -15.15 15.71 -8.77
N ALA A 76 -14.26 16.16 -9.64
CA ALA A 76 -13.39 15.24 -10.38
C ALA A 76 -12.76 14.29 -9.37
N PRO A 77 -12.78 12.96 -9.58
CA PRO A 77 -12.02 12.06 -8.73
C PRO A 77 -10.58 12.57 -8.76
N PRO A 78 -9.97 12.84 -7.60
CA PRO A 78 -8.60 13.31 -7.59
C PRO A 78 -7.76 12.27 -8.32
N SER A 79 -6.86 12.74 -9.18
CA SER A 79 -5.90 11.98 -9.97
C SER A 79 -4.82 11.29 -9.12
N ASP A 80 -5.21 10.81 -7.93
CA ASP A 80 -4.38 10.52 -6.77
C ASP A 80 -4.23 9.02 -6.47
N SER A 81 -4.19 8.12 -7.47
CA SER A 81 -3.36 6.91 -7.29
C SER A 81 -2.04 7.09 -7.97
N PHE A 82 -1.12 7.64 -7.20
CA PHE A 82 0.15 8.04 -7.73
C PHE A 82 1.27 7.02 -7.49
N TYR A 83 1.12 5.98 -6.67
CA TYR A 83 2.32 5.23 -6.22
C TYR A 83 2.57 3.91 -6.96
N ILE A 84 1.63 2.95 -6.91
CA ILE A 84 1.78 1.69 -7.66
C ILE A 84 1.81 1.96 -9.16
N ILE A 85 0.94 2.84 -9.65
CA ILE A 85 0.90 3.21 -11.07
C ILE A 85 2.19 3.92 -11.48
N THR A 86 2.74 4.82 -10.65
CA THR A 86 4.05 5.45 -10.97
C THR A 86 5.17 4.43 -10.96
N ALA A 87 5.20 3.48 -10.02
CA ALA A 87 6.21 2.42 -10.04
C ALA A 87 6.12 1.56 -11.30
N ILE A 88 4.91 1.29 -11.79
CA ILE A 88 4.70 0.57 -13.06
C ILE A 88 5.09 1.44 -14.26
N ASN A 89 4.71 2.71 -14.29
CA ASN A 89 5.09 3.63 -15.36
C ASN A 89 6.61 3.84 -15.41
N ASP A 90 7.27 4.00 -14.27
CA ASP A 90 8.73 4.07 -14.17
C ASP A 90 9.38 2.77 -14.66
N ALA A 91 8.74 1.61 -14.49
CA ALA A 91 9.19 0.35 -15.09
C ALA A 91 9.06 0.35 -16.62
N LEU A 92 7.89 0.78 -17.12
CA LEU A 92 7.61 0.84 -18.55
C LEU A 92 8.49 1.85 -19.29
N GLU A 93 8.89 2.93 -18.62
CA GLU A 93 9.78 3.96 -19.16
C GLU A 93 11.27 3.73 -18.85
N GLU A 94 11.63 2.57 -18.29
CA GLU A 94 13.02 2.22 -17.92
C GLU A 94 13.68 3.22 -16.93
N ARG A 95 12.88 3.86 -16.08
CA ARG A 95 13.30 4.85 -15.07
C ARG A 95 13.33 4.30 -13.64
N LEU A 96 13.37 2.98 -13.48
CA LEU A 96 13.44 2.33 -12.17
C LEU A 96 14.67 2.77 -11.39
N LYS A 97 14.48 3.14 -10.12
CA LYS A 97 15.57 3.44 -9.21
C LYS A 97 16.02 2.19 -8.44
N SER A 98 15.10 1.25 -8.26
CA SER A 98 15.32 -0.04 -7.62
C SER A 98 15.51 -1.17 -8.66
N ARG A 99 15.67 -2.40 -8.18
CA ARG A 99 16.07 -3.56 -8.99
C ARG A 99 14.99 -4.02 -9.97
N ASN A 100 13.73 -3.99 -9.57
CA ASN A 100 12.59 -4.40 -10.39
C ASN A 100 11.33 -3.63 -9.98
N ILE A 101 10.24 -3.83 -10.73
CA ILE A 101 8.95 -3.18 -10.50
C ILE A 101 8.39 -3.41 -9.09
N HIS A 102 8.63 -4.59 -8.51
CA HIS A 102 8.15 -4.96 -7.18
C HIS A 102 8.91 -4.20 -6.08
N SER A 103 10.24 -4.11 -6.18
CA SER A 103 11.02 -3.29 -5.27
C SER A 103 10.72 -1.80 -5.46
N GLU A 104 10.35 -1.37 -6.68
CA GLU A 104 9.98 0.01 -6.96
C GLU A 104 8.66 0.37 -6.30
N ILE A 105 7.69 -0.54 -6.30
CA ILE A 105 6.44 -0.38 -5.55
C ILE A 105 6.74 -0.09 -4.08
N VAL A 106 7.60 -0.88 -3.42
CA VAL A 106 7.97 -0.63 -2.01
C VAL A 106 8.70 0.71 -1.84
N PHE A 107 9.61 1.04 -2.76
CA PHE A 107 10.35 2.30 -2.73
C PHE A 107 9.46 3.52 -2.96
N SER A 108 8.43 3.41 -3.81
CA SER A 108 7.49 4.48 -4.14
C SER A 108 6.63 4.93 -2.95
N LEU A 109 6.49 4.09 -1.92
CA LEU A 109 5.78 4.42 -0.68
C LEU A 109 6.55 5.41 0.21
N SER A 110 7.86 5.53 -0.02
CA SER A 110 8.75 6.33 0.81
C SER A 110 8.83 7.78 0.36
N MET A 111 8.75 8.70 1.33
CA MET A 111 9.09 10.12 1.11
C MET A 111 10.57 10.36 0.88
N ASN A 112 11.44 9.38 1.15
CA ASN A 112 12.89 9.53 1.03
C ASN A 112 13.41 8.85 -0.25
N ASN A 113 14.62 9.22 -0.66
CA ASN A 113 15.31 8.61 -1.81
C ASN A 113 16.28 7.51 -1.40
N ASN A 114 16.21 7.02 -0.16
CA ASN A 114 17.09 5.96 0.32
C ASN A 114 16.39 4.62 0.17
N ILE A 115 16.82 3.84 -0.82
CA ILE A 115 16.23 2.54 -1.17
C ILE A 115 16.25 1.59 0.05
N ALA A 116 17.41 1.43 0.70
CA ALA A 116 17.55 0.53 1.84
C ALA A 116 16.66 0.95 3.02
N GLU A 117 16.56 2.24 3.29
CA GLU A 117 15.67 2.75 4.34
C GLU A 117 14.20 2.60 3.98
N SER A 118 13.85 2.71 2.70
CA SER A 118 12.49 2.49 2.21
C SER A 118 12.08 1.03 2.43
N PHE A 119 12.95 0.07 2.09
CA PHE A 119 12.69 -1.35 2.36
C PHE A 119 12.59 -1.65 3.84
N ARG A 120 13.43 -1.04 4.70
CA ARG A 120 13.31 -1.21 6.16
C ARG A 120 12.02 -0.65 6.76
N ARG A 121 11.46 0.41 6.16
CA ARG A 121 10.28 1.11 6.69
C ARG A 121 8.96 0.58 6.19
N PHE A 122 8.93 0.22 4.90
CA PHE A 122 7.72 -0.16 4.19
C PHE A 122 7.72 -1.63 3.77
N GLY A 123 8.88 -2.23 3.54
CA GLY A 123 8.99 -3.67 3.31
C GLY A 123 8.79 -4.47 4.60
N ILE A 124 8.70 -5.80 4.46
CA ILE A 124 8.64 -6.68 5.62
C ILE A 124 9.96 -6.75 6.38
N THR A 125 9.87 -7.10 7.65
CA THR A 125 10.98 -7.39 8.55
C THR A 125 10.75 -8.76 9.21
N PRO A 126 11.75 -9.35 9.89
CA PRO A 126 11.54 -10.61 10.61
C PRO A 126 10.43 -10.61 11.66
N THR A 127 9.99 -9.42 12.11
CA THR A 127 8.94 -9.23 13.10
C THR A 127 7.58 -8.81 12.52
N THR A 128 7.45 -8.74 11.19
CA THR A 128 6.19 -8.35 10.55
C THR A 128 5.09 -9.37 10.80
N THR A 129 3.90 -8.91 11.22
CA THR A 129 2.73 -9.77 11.48
C THR A 129 1.58 -9.53 10.50
N SER A 130 1.58 -8.39 9.82
CA SER A 130 0.58 -8.00 8.82
C SER A 130 1.27 -7.76 7.48
N LEU A 131 0.89 -8.53 6.46
CA LEU A 131 1.57 -8.57 5.17
C LEU A 131 0.61 -8.21 4.04
N LEU A 132 0.98 -7.17 3.28
CA LEU A 132 0.41 -6.87 1.99
C LEU A 132 1.35 -7.42 0.90
N VAL A 133 0.82 -8.27 0.04
CA VAL A 133 1.52 -8.82 -1.11
C VAL A 133 1.03 -8.11 -2.36
N VAL A 134 1.95 -7.60 -3.18
CA VAL A 134 1.65 -7.07 -4.50
C VAL A 134 2.55 -7.73 -5.55
N LYS A 135 1.95 -8.25 -6.63
CA LYS A 135 2.64 -8.81 -7.79
C LYS A 135 2.12 -8.13 -9.06
N VAL A 136 3.04 -7.72 -9.94
CA VAL A 136 2.72 -7.30 -11.31
C VAL A 136 3.07 -8.47 -12.23
N ALA A 137 2.07 -9.02 -12.91
CA ALA A 137 2.21 -10.17 -13.81
C ALA A 137 1.04 -10.22 -14.80
N PRO A 138 1.10 -11.03 -15.87
CA PRO A 138 -0.06 -11.26 -16.74
C PRO A 138 -1.20 -11.93 -15.96
N ALA A 139 -2.45 -11.57 -16.26
CA ALA A 139 -3.65 -12.12 -15.61
C ALA A 139 -3.71 -13.66 -15.60
N SER A 140 -3.14 -14.31 -16.63
CA SER A 140 -3.02 -15.77 -16.74
C SER A 140 -2.18 -16.42 -15.63
N SER A 141 -1.37 -15.65 -14.91
CA SER A 141 -0.50 -16.13 -13.83
C SER A 141 -1.23 -16.23 -12.48
N ALA A 142 -2.48 -15.77 -12.39
CA ALA A 142 -3.22 -15.67 -11.13
C ALA A 142 -3.29 -17.00 -10.35
N SER A 143 -3.57 -18.12 -11.04
CA SER A 143 -3.64 -19.45 -10.39
C SER A 143 -2.30 -19.87 -9.80
N GLN A 144 -1.21 -19.70 -10.56
CA GLN A 144 0.15 -20.04 -10.10
C GLN A 144 0.58 -19.16 -8.93
N ILE A 145 0.26 -17.86 -8.96
CA ILE A 145 0.53 -16.94 -7.86
C ILE A 145 -0.24 -17.38 -6.61
N SER A 146 -1.53 -17.68 -6.75
CA SER A 146 -2.37 -18.11 -5.62
C SER A 146 -1.86 -19.40 -4.98
N GLU A 147 -1.50 -20.40 -5.79
CA GLU A 147 -0.90 -21.66 -5.33
C GLU A 147 0.43 -21.43 -4.60
N HIS A 148 1.32 -20.61 -5.18
CA HIS A 148 2.61 -20.29 -4.57
C HIS A 148 2.42 -19.61 -3.21
N LEU A 149 1.62 -18.54 -3.14
CA LEU A 149 1.36 -17.82 -1.89
C LEU A 149 0.75 -18.73 -0.82
N SER A 150 -0.19 -19.60 -1.20
CA SER A 150 -0.82 -20.57 -0.30
C SER A 150 0.17 -21.59 0.27
N SER A 151 1.27 -21.87 -0.44
CA SER A 151 2.29 -22.83 -0.02
C SER A 151 3.39 -22.21 0.85
N VAL A 152 3.71 -20.93 0.65
CA VAL A 152 4.88 -20.29 1.29
C VAL A 152 4.54 -19.31 2.41
N ILE A 153 3.30 -18.83 2.52
CA ILE A 153 2.90 -17.87 3.55
C ILE A 153 2.22 -18.57 4.71
N GLU A 154 2.81 -18.47 5.90
CA GLU A 154 2.20 -18.94 7.13
C GLU A 154 1.50 -17.78 7.84
N GLY A 155 0.25 -17.53 7.47
CA GLY A 155 -0.60 -16.50 8.06
C GLY A 155 -2.08 -16.71 7.71
N GLU A 156 -2.94 -15.88 8.28
CA GLU A 156 -4.37 -15.88 7.97
C GLU A 156 -4.65 -14.98 6.76
N PRO A 157 -5.09 -15.52 5.61
CA PRO A 157 -5.52 -14.69 4.50
C PRO A 157 -6.79 -13.93 4.88
N VAL A 158 -6.85 -12.65 4.53
CA VAL A 158 -8.03 -11.80 4.69
C VAL A 158 -8.37 -11.13 3.37
N LEU A 159 -9.61 -10.66 3.24
CA LEU A 159 -10.02 -9.89 2.07
C LEU A 159 -9.23 -8.59 2.00
N PHE A 160 -8.83 -8.23 0.79
CA PHE A 160 -8.22 -6.94 0.54
C PHE A 160 -9.32 -5.88 0.41
N ASP A 161 -9.72 -5.32 1.55
CA ASP A 161 -10.70 -4.23 1.66
C ASP A 161 -10.22 -3.15 2.65
N GLU A 162 -10.91 -2.01 2.65
CA GLU A 162 -10.56 -0.88 3.50
C GLU A 162 -10.64 -1.23 5.00
N GLU A 163 -11.64 -2.02 5.41
CA GLU A 163 -11.87 -2.35 6.81
C GLU A 163 -10.75 -3.24 7.36
N SER A 164 -10.43 -4.31 6.63
CA SER A 164 -9.37 -5.26 6.94
C SER A 164 -8.02 -4.55 7.00
N LEU A 165 -7.70 -3.71 6.01
CA LEU A 165 -6.47 -2.94 6.01
C LEU A 165 -6.42 -1.95 7.18
N ALA A 166 -7.49 -1.17 7.40
CA ALA A 166 -7.54 -0.19 8.49
C ALA A 166 -7.39 -0.82 9.88
N SER A 167 -7.85 -2.06 10.06
CA SER A 167 -7.71 -2.81 11.32
C SER A 167 -6.25 -3.16 11.66
N MET A 168 -5.35 -3.19 10.66
CA MET A 168 -3.95 -3.59 10.81
C MET A 168 -3.00 -2.40 10.97
N VAL A 169 -3.46 -1.19 10.66
CA VAL A 169 -2.58 -0.01 10.58
C VAL A 169 -2.21 0.53 11.95
N ASP A 170 -0.90 0.70 12.17
CA ASP A 170 -0.36 1.46 13.28
C ASP A 170 -0.28 2.95 12.89
N ILE A 171 -1.30 3.69 13.30
CA ILE A 171 -1.42 5.13 13.02
C ILE A 171 -0.23 5.92 13.56
N ALA A 172 0.35 5.53 14.70
CA ALA A 172 1.48 6.23 15.29
C ALA A 172 2.74 6.02 14.44
N ARG A 173 2.98 4.80 13.95
CA ARG A 173 4.06 4.51 13.00
C ARG A 173 3.88 5.27 11.69
N VAL A 174 2.68 5.29 11.11
CA VAL A 174 2.39 6.06 9.89
C VAL A 174 2.71 7.54 10.08
N LYS A 175 2.17 8.18 11.13
CA LYS A 175 2.45 9.60 11.43
C LYS A 175 3.95 9.88 11.57
N LYS A 176 4.70 8.97 12.19
CA LYS A 176 6.16 9.10 12.34
C LYS A 176 6.89 8.94 11.01
N LEU A 177 6.51 7.98 10.18
CA LEU A 177 7.10 7.75 8.86
C LEU A 177 6.94 8.95 7.95
N TYR A 178 5.74 9.51 7.91
CA TYR A 178 5.40 10.68 7.09
C TYR A 178 5.70 12.03 7.76
N LYS A 179 6.33 12.03 8.95
CA LYS A 179 6.67 13.24 9.72
C LYS A 179 5.47 14.16 10.01
N LEU A 180 4.26 13.60 10.11
CA LEU A 180 3.02 14.36 10.24
C LEU A 180 2.88 15.06 11.60
N ASN A 181 3.57 14.56 12.63
CA ASN A 181 3.61 15.22 13.94
C ASN A 181 4.31 16.59 13.90
N ALA A 182 5.16 16.85 12.91
CA ALA A 182 5.81 18.16 12.72
C ALA A 182 4.98 19.14 11.88
N LEU A 183 4.00 18.64 11.11
CA LEU A 183 3.18 19.44 10.19
C LEU A 183 1.89 19.96 10.85
N GLY A 184 1.43 19.36 11.95
CA GLY A 184 0.21 19.77 12.68
C GLY A 184 0.40 20.89 13.71
N GLY A 185 1.54 21.58 13.72
CA GLY A 185 1.93 22.55 14.76
C GLY A 185 1.48 24.00 14.54
N GLY A 186 0.47 24.27 13.71
CA GLY A 186 0.08 25.66 13.39
C GLY A 186 -1.36 25.80 12.92
N GLY A 187 -2.33 25.79 13.83
CA GLY A 187 -3.72 26.10 13.46
C GLY A 187 -4.79 25.88 14.52
N LYS A 188 -4.93 26.86 15.43
CA LYS A 188 -6.12 27.21 16.23
C LYS A 188 -6.71 26.20 17.25
N LYS A 189 -6.50 26.57 18.52
CA LYS A 189 -7.52 26.51 19.58
C LYS A 189 -8.83 27.13 19.08
N GLY A 190 -9.93 26.40 19.22
CA GLY A 190 -11.30 26.91 19.09
C GLY A 190 -12.26 25.88 19.68
N GLY A 191 -12.69 26.10 20.92
CA GLY A 191 -13.64 25.20 21.59
C GLY A 191 -15.05 25.34 21.04
N ALA A 192 -15.79 24.24 21.03
CA ALA A 192 -17.23 24.21 21.24
C ALA A 192 -17.66 22.78 21.59
N ASN A 193 -18.35 22.63 22.72
CA ASN A 193 -19.10 21.44 23.08
C ASN A 193 -20.14 21.13 22.00
N GLY A 194 -20.14 19.91 21.47
CA GLY A 194 -21.18 19.41 20.58
C GLY A 194 -21.18 17.88 20.60
N VAL A 195 -22.18 17.31 21.26
CA VAL A 195 -22.44 15.86 21.28
C VAL A 195 -22.98 15.47 19.90
N SER A 196 -22.10 14.99 19.02
CA SER A 196 -22.48 14.33 17.76
C SER A 196 -21.44 13.26 17.36
N GLY A 197 -21.91 12.04 17.11
CA GLY A 197 -21.30 11.06 16.21
C GLY A 197 -19.85 10.62 16.43
N LYS A 198 -19.58 9.65 17.33
CA LYS A 198 -18.29 8.94 17.39
C LYS A 198 -17.84 8.30 16.06
N ALA A 199 -18.77 8.02 15.14
CA ALA A 199 -18.49 7.45 13.83
C ALA A 199 -18.07 8.51 12.79
N GLU A 200 -18.74 9.66 12.76
CA GLU A 200 -18.44 10.77 11.84
C GLU A 200 -17.02 11.31 12.10
N ASN A 201 -16.68 11.50 13.38
CA ASN A 201 -15.36 12.03 13.78
C ASN A 201 -14.20 11.10 13.34
N LYS A 202 -14.42 9.77 13.34
CA LYS A 202 -13.39 8.80 12.90
C LYS A 202 -13.19 8.77 11.40
N VAL A 203 -14.22 9.03 10.61
CA VAL A 203 -14.12 9.08 9.15
C VAL A 203 -13.36 10.33 8.73
N ASP A 204 -13.62 11.46 9.39
CA ASP A 204 -12.93 12.72 9.10
C ASP A 204 -11.44 12.64 9.49
N GLU A 205 -11.11 12.10 10.66
CA GLU A 205 -9.71 11.89 11.07
C GLU A 205 -8.93 10.98 10.09
N ARG A 206 -9.59 9.98 9.49
CA ARG A 206 -8.98 9.09 8.48
C ARG A 206 -8.67 9.85 7.20
N LYS A 207 -9.63 10.62 6.70
CA LYS A 207 -9.46 11.44 5.48
C LYS A 207 -8.40 12.51 5.67
N GLU A 208 -8.37 13.18 6.82
CA GLU A 208 -7.34 14.17 7.14
C GLU A 208 -5.94 13.55 7.15
N LEU A 209 -5.79 12.37 7.77
CA LEU A 209 -4.52 11.66 7.78
C LEU A 209 -4.04 11.33 6.36
N GLU A 210 -4.96 10.91 5.49
CA GLU A 210 -4.66 10.58 4.10
C GLU A 210 -4.23 11.79 3.28
N ILE A 211 -4.94 12.91 3.40
CA ILE A 211 -4.57 14.18 2.78
C ILE A 211 -3.16 14.61 3.22
N MET A 212 -2.86 14.46 4.52
CA MET A 212 -1.53 14.79 5.04
C MET A 212 -0.42 13.88 4.49
N VAL A 213 -0.68 12.57 4.34
CA VAL A 213 0.26 11.62 3.72
C VAL A 213 0.51 11.99 2.25
N LEU A 214 -0.55 12.24 1.49
CA LEU A 214 -0.45 12.66 0.09
C LEU A 214 0.34 13.97 -0.04
N GLY A 215 0.04 14.98 0.76
CA GLY A 215 0.75 16.25 0.76
C GLY A 215 2.24 16.07 1.05
N ALA A 216 2.58 15.24 2.03
CA ALA A 216 3.98 14.96 2.36
C ALA A 216 4.73 14.23 1.22
N MET A 217 4.03 13.37 0.48
CA MET A 217 4.57 12.66 -0.69
C MET A 217 4.65 13.53 -1.95
N ALA A 218 3.69 14.42 -2.18
CA ALA A 218 3.73 15.37 -3.30
C ALA A 218 4.94 16.31 -3.19
N LEU A 219 5.29 16.73 -1.97
CA LEU A 219 6.49 17.52 -1.71
C LEU A 219 7.80 16.78 -2.05
N ARG A 220 7.81 15.44 -2.01
CA ARG A 220 8.95 14.64 -2.51
C ARG A 220 9.10 14.78 -4.03
N GLY A 221 8.00 14.74 -4.78
CA GLY A 221 8.02 14.90 -6.24
C GLY A 221 8.57 16.27 -6.67
N ALA A 222 8.30 17.32 -5.90
CA ALA A 222 8.76 18.68 -6.18
C ALA A 222 10.24 18.95 -5.84
N THR A 223 10.92 18.03 -5.13
CA THR A 223 12.29 18.21 -4.63
C THR A 223 13.34 17.35 -5.34
N ASN A 224 12.94 16.64 -6.41
CA ASN A 224 13.80 15.81 -7.25
C ASN A 224 13.93 16.36 -8.67
#